data_AF-F2DAL8-F1
#
_entry.id   AF-F2DAL8-F1
#
_cell.length_a   1.000
_cell.length_b   1.000
_cell.length_c   1.000
_cell.angle_alpha   90.00
_cell.angle_beta   90.00
_cell.angle_gamma   90.00
#
_symmetry.space_group_name_H-M   'P 1'
#
loop_
_entity.id
_entity.type
_entity.pdbx_description
1 polymer ?
#
loop_
_entity_poly.entity_id
_entity_poly.type
_entity_poly.pdbx_seq_one_letter_code
_entity_poly.pdbx_strand_id
1 'polypeptide(L)'
;LYMKFWELLYHIVPGLQPGHPDHISHCNRYENYGVCNVRTAPTQNQVGTTSSSAVDPLPELGNIAQGHDMWFHIDAAYAGSACICPEYRHHLDGVEKADSFNMNAHKWFLTNFDCSLLWVKDRSYLVEALSTYPEFLKNKASQANSVVDFKDWQIPLGRRFRSLKLWMVLRLYGVENLQSYIRNHIQLAEHFEQLVLSDSRFEVMTPRIFSLVCFRLLPPTSDHDGGRQLNYDLMDTANSSGKIFISHTVLAGKFVLRFAVGAPLTEEQHVDAAWKLLQDEATKLSGSA
;
A
#
# COMPACT_ATOMS: atom_id res chain seq x y z
N LEU A 1 -5.67 10.46 -19.12
CA LEU A 1 -6.35 11.73 -18.76
C LEU A 1 -6.37 12.02 -17.25
N TYR A 2 -6.40 11.00 -16.38
CA TYR A 2 -6.40 11.16 -14.92
C TYR A 2 -5.12 11.83 -14.34
N MET A 3 -3.93 11.57 -14.90
CA MET A 3 -2.68 12.20 -14.41
C MET A 3 -2.49 13.68 -14.82
N LYS A 4 -3.04 14.10 -15.97
CA LYS A 4 -2.81 15.47 -16.48
C LYS A 4 -3.60 16.54 -15.70
N PHE A 5 -4.64 16.16 -14.96
CA PHE A 5 -5.42 17.09 -14.14
C PHE A 5 -4.68 17.48 -12.85
N TRP A 6 -3.93 16.55 -12.27
CA TRP A 6 -3.15 16.80 -11.04
C TRP A 6 -1.93 17.70 -11.30
N GLU A 7 -1.23 17.52 -12.42
CA GLU A 7 -0.08 18.38 -12.78
C GLU A 7 -0.47 19.87 -12.97
N LEU A 8 -1.73 20.17 -13.34
CA LEU A 8 -2.20 21.54 -13.53
C LEU A 8 -2.41 22.30 -12.21
N LEU A 9 -2.79 21.60 -11.13
CA LEU A 9 -3.00 22.20 -9.81
C LEU A 9 -1.68 22.54 -9.08
N TYR A 10 -0.64 21.74 -9.29
CA TYR A 10 0.68 21.95 -8.68
C TYR A 10 1.38 23.25 -9.12
N HIS A 11 1.06 23.77 -10.30
CA HIS A 11 1.63 25.03 -10.79
C HIS A 11 0.96 26.29 -10.20
N ILE A 12 -0.15 26.15 -9.47
CA ILE A 12 -0.95 27.29 -8.99
C ILE A 12 -0.75 27.57 -7.50
N VAL A 13 -0.36 26.57 -6.68
CA VAL A 13 -0.20 26.76 -5.21
C VAL A 13 1.05 26.04 -4.68
N PRO A 14 2.16 26.74 -4.40
CA PRO A 14 3.34 26.14 -3.77
C PRO A 14 3.08 25.79 -2.30
N GLY A 15 3.35 24.53 -1.88
CA GLY A 15 3.53 24.17 -0.46
C GLY A 15 2.58 23.12 0.14
N LEU A 16 1.67 22.51 -0.61
CA LEU A 16 0.74 21.50 -0.08
C LEU A 16 1.19 20.07 -0.40
N GLN A 17 1.19 19.19 0.61
CA GLN A 17 1.49 17.77 0.46
C GLN A 17 0.22 16.98 0.07
N PRO A 18 0.29 16.05 -0.91
CA PRO A 18 -0.83 15.18 -1.25
C PRO A 18 -1.22 14.28 -0.06
N GLY A 19 -2.54 14.13 0.17
CA GLY A 19 -3.10 13.36 1.29
C GLY A 19 -3.39 14.18 2.57
N HIS A 20 -2.96 15.44 2.64
CA HIS A 20 -3.28 16.31 3.79
C HIS A 20 -4.77 16.72 3.80
N PRO A 21 -5.45 16.73 4.96
CA PRO A 21 -6.87 17.11 5.07
C PRO A 21 -7.20 18.49 4.46
N ASP A 22 -6.29 19.46 4.62
CA ASP A 22 -6.44 20.80 4.05
C ASP A 22 -6.40 20.81 2.51
N HIS A 23 -5.63 19.90 1.89
CA HIS A 23 -5.53 19.80 0.43
C HIS A 23 -6.83 19.29 -0.19
N ILE A 24 -7.44 18.25 0.39
CA ILE A 24 -8.73 17.70 -0.10
C ILE A 24 -9.86 18.71 0.12
N SER A 25 -9.91 19.35 1.28
CA SER A 25 -10.88 20.41 1.59
C SER A 25 -10.77 21.60 0.64
N HIS A 26 -9.54 21.96 0.25
CA HIS A 26 -9.29 23.06 -0.69
C HIS A 26 -9.67 22.69 -2.13
N CYS A 27 -9.34 21.47 -2.60
CA CYS A 27 -9.71 20.99 -3.93
C CYS A 27 -11.24 20.94 -4.12
N ASN A 28 -11.98 20.41 -3.14
CA ASN A 28 -13.45 20.36 -3.19
C ASN A 28 -14.09 21.75 -3.21
N ARG A 29 -13.43 22.76 -2.61
CA ARG A 29 -13.93 24.14 -2.65
C ARG A 29 -13.93 24.72 -4.06
N TYR A 30 -13.03 24.27 -4.95
CA TYR A 30 -13.01 24.71 -6.35
C TYR A 30 -14.00 23.97 -7.25
N GLU A 31 -14.34 22.71 -6.98
CA GLU A 31 -15.36 21.97 -7.74
C GLU A 31 -16.77 22.58 -7.58
N ASN A 32 -17.03 23.27 -6.47
CA ASN A 32 -18.31 23.94 -6.21
C ASN A 32 -18.53 25.26 -7.00
N TYR A 33 -17.58 25.73 -7.82
CA TYR A 33 -17.70 26.99 -8.57
C TYR A 33 -18.38 26.88 -9.96
N GLY A 34 -19.17 25.84 -10.23
CA GLY A 34 -20.22 25.96 -11.26
C GLY A 34 -20.33 24.84 -12.29
N VAL A 35 -20.51 23.59 -11.87
CA VAL A 35 -21.07 22.52 -12.72
C VAL A 35 -22.03 21.69 -11.87
N CYS A 36 -23.10 21.19 -12.49
CA CYS A 36 -24.20 20.34 -11.99
C CYS A 36 -24.02 19.63 -10.64
N ASN A 37 -25.17 19.34 -10.00
CA ASN A 37 -25.42 18.47 -8.85
C ASN A 37 -24.74 17.08 -8.94
N VAL A 38 -23.41 17.04 -8.99
CA VAL A 38 -22.54 15.88 -9.05
C VAL A 38 -22.13 15.61 -7.61
N ARG A 39 -22.57 14.48 -7.04
CA ARG A 39 -21.95 13.98 -5.81
C ARG A 39 -20.44 13.94 -6.04
N THR A 40 -19.70 14.63 -5.18
CA THR A 40 -18.25 14.77 -5.24
C THR A 40 -17.57 13.41 -5.45
N ALA A 41 -16.50 13.38 -6.27
CA ALA A 41 -15.86 12.14 -6.71
C ALA A 41 -15.41 11.24 -5.54
N PRO A 42 -15.38 9.90 -5.69
CA PRO A 42 -14.94 9.01 -4.62
C PRO A 42 -13.51 9.32 -4.15
N THR A 43 -13.26 9.22 -2.84
CA THR A 43 -11.90 9.30 -2.29
C THR A 43 -11.32 7.91 -2.06
N GLN A 44 -10.07 7.71 -2.48
CA GLN A 44 -9.28 6.51 -2.17
C GLN A 44 -8.15 6.92 -1.23
N ASN A 45 -8.14 6.31 -0.04
CA ASN A 45 -7.22 6.63 1.04
C ASN A 45 -6.44 5.38 1.40
N GLN A 46 -5.15 5.50 1.70
CA GLN A 46 -4.23 4.38 1.77
C GLN A 46 -3.70 4.15 3.17
N VAL A 47 -3.68 2.88 3.58
CA VAL A 47 -2.94 2.41 4.75
C VAL A 47 -1.79 1.55 4.23
N GLY A 48 -0.60 2.14 4.16
CA GLY A 48 0.59 1.53 3.58
C GLY A 48 0.69 1.76 2.07
N THR A 49 0.95 3.01 1.67
CA THR A 49 1.17 3.37 0.26
C THR A 49 2.26 2.54 -0.39
N THR A 50 2.16 2.32 -1.71
CA THR A 50 3.12 1.46 -2.42
C THR A 50 4.55 2.00 -2.35
N SER A 51 4.75 3.30 -2.53
CA SER A 51 6.09 3.89 -2.59
C SER A 51 6.83 3.79 -1.27
N SER A 52 6.23 4.26 -0.17
CA SER A 52 6.93 4.47 1.10
C SER A 52 6.16 4.01 2.33
N SER A 53 5.14 3.17 2.14
CA SER A 53 4.27 2.64 3.21
C SER A 53 3.64 3.71 4.11
N ALA A 54 3.43 4.92 3.58
CA ALA A 54 2.74 6.00 4.29
C ALA A 54 1.29 5.61 4.63
N VAL A 55 0.75 6.26 5.67
CA VAL A 55 -0.61 6.01 6.17
C VAL A 55 -1.36 7.34 6.17
N ASP A 56 -2.50 7.37 5.47
CA ASP A 56 -3.37 8.54 5.44
C ASP A 56 -4.13 8.71 6.77
N PRO A 57 -4.41 9.95 7.20
CA PRO A 57 -5.16 10.25 8.43
C PRO A 57 -6.66 9.96 8.28
N LEU A 58 -7.04 8.69 8.40
CA LEU A 58 -8.40 8.21 8.14
C LEU A 58 -9.51 8.92 8.95
N PRO A 59 -9.34 9.23 10.26
CA PRO A 59 -10.39 9.90 11.02
C PRO A 59 -10.79 11.26 10.45
N GLU A 60 -9.81 12.06 10.05
CA GLU A 60 -9.95 13.40 9.46
C GLU A 60 -10.53 13.31 8.05
N LEU A 61 -9.99 12.40 7.23
CA LEU A 61 -10.46 12.21 5.86
C LEU A 61 -11.88 11.66 5.80
N GLY A 62 -12.24 10.77 6.73
CA GLY A 62 -13.60 10.27 6.88
C GLY A 62 -14.59 11.36 7.27
N ASN A 63 -14.21 12.32 8.12
CA ASN A 63 -15.06 13.48 8.45
C ASN A 63 -15.30 14.36 7.23
N ILE A 64 -14.26 14.61 6.44
CA ILE A 64 -14.37 15.40 5.20
C ILE A 64 -15.29 14.68 4.21
N ALA A 65 -15.07 13.38 3.97
CA ALA A 65 -15.87 12.62 3.03
C ALA A 65 -17.36 12.62 3.41
N GLN A 66 -17.68 12.42 4.69
CA GLN A 66 -19.05 12.48 5.19
C GLN A 66 -19.66 13.89 5.07
N GLY A 67 -18.89 14.94 5.36
CA GLY A 67 -19.35 16.33 5.22
C GLY A 67 -19.68 16.74 3.77
N HIS A 68 -19.25 15.95 2.79
CA HIS A 68 -19.44 16.19 1.36
C HIS A 68 -20.17 15.05 0.63
N ASP A 69 -20.81 14.12 1.35
CA ASP A 69 -21.49 12.94 0.77
C ASP A 69 -20.63 12.16 -0.24
N MET A 70 -19.33 12.07 0.03
CA MET A 70 -18.35 11.37 -0.81
C MET A 70 -18.20 9.92 -0.38
N TRP A 71 -18.08 9.01 -1.35
CA TRP A 71 -17.69 7.64 -1.06
C TRP A 71 -16.28 7.60 -0.46
N PHE A 72 -16.16 7.03 0.73
CA PHE A 72 -14.90 6.91 1.47
C PHE A 72 -14.38 5.47 1.39
N HIS A 73 -13.43 5.23 0.50
CA HIS A 73 -12.76 3.93 0.36
C HIS A 73 -11.38 3.93 1.02
N ILE A 74 -11.09 2.86 1.76
CA ILE A 74 -9.78 2.60 2.35
C ILE A 74 -9.10 1.43 1.63
N ASP A 75 -7.96 1.72 1.00
CA ASP A 75 -7.04 0.74 0.43
C ASP A 75 -5.91 0.40 1.41
N ALA A 76 -6.06 -0.75 2.05
CA ALA A 76 -5.04 -1.33 2.92
C ALA A 76 -4.44 -2.60 2.27
N ALA A 77 -4.26 -2.60 0.94
CA ALA A 77 -3.81 -3.77 0.19
C ALA A 77 -2.59 -4.46 0.81
N TYR A 78 -1.57 -3.70 1.19
CA TYR A 78 -0.35 -4.23 1.82
C TYR A 78 -0.46 -4.28 3.35
N ALA A 79 -0.68 -3.14 4.01
CA ALA A 79 -0.56 -3.04 5.46
C ALA A 79 -1.81 -3.46 6.24
N GLY A 80 -2.94 -3.69 5.56
CA GLY A 80 -4.18 -4.17 6.22
C GLY A 80 -3.97 -5.50 6.95
N SER A 81 -3.10 -6.37 6.43
CA SER A 81 -2.71 -7.60 7.11
C SER A 81 -2.01 -7.37 8.45
N ALA A 82 -1.25 -6.27 8.61
CA ALA A 82 -0.59 -5.98 9.89
C ALA A 82 -1.58 -5.65 11.01
N CYS A 83 -2.78 -5.18 10.65
CA CYS A 83 -3.81 -4.76 11.61
C CYS A 83 -4.51 -5.93 12.33
N ILE A 84 -4.15 -7.19 12.04
CA ILE A 84 -4.51 -8.31 12.90
C ILE A 84 -3.73 -8.30 14.22
N CYS A 85 -2.58 -7.61 14.26
CA CYS A 85 -1.79 -7.39 15.46
C CYS A 85 -2.34 -6.16 16.20
N PRO A 86 -2.71 -6.27 17.49
CA PRO A 86 -3.33 -5.17 18.24
C PRO A 86 -2.53 -3.86 18.21
N GLU A 87 -1.20 -3.93 18.28
CA GLU A 87 -0.32 -2.77 18.29
C GLU A 87 -0.30 -1.97 16.96
N TYR A 88 -0.74 -2.57 15.84
CA TYR A 88 -0.87 -1.89 14.54
C TYR A 88 -2.32 -1.55 14.19
N ARG A 89 -3.29 -1.95 15.02
CA ARG A 89 -4.73 -1.77 14.73
C ARG A 89 -5.14 -0.29 14.65
N HIS A 90 -4.42 0.59 15.33
CA HIS A 90 -4.67 2.03 15.35
C HIS A 90 -4.53 2.70 13.96
N HIS A 91 -3.78 2.09 13.03
CA HIS A 91 -3.72 2.56 11.64
C HIS A 91 -5.05 2.43 10.87
N LEU A 92 -6.03 1.72 11.44
CA LEU A 92 -7.41 1.63 10.94
C LEU A 92 -8.41 2.37 11.83
N ASP A 93 -7.97 3.28 12.70
CA ASP A 93 -8.89 4.15 13.42
C ASP A 93 -9.60 5.06 12.42
N GLY A 94 -10.93 5.20 12.51
CA GLY A 94 -11.73 5.88 11.49
C GLY A 94 -12.29 4.96 10.40
N VAL A 95 -11.93 3.67 10.35
CA VAL A 95 -12.45 2.69 9.37
C VAL A 95 -13.97 2.54 9.43
N GLU A 96 -14.59 2.76 10.58
CA GLU A 96 -16.04 2.76 10.75
C GLU A 96 -16.75 3.82 9.90
N LYS A 97 -16.04 4.88 9.50
CA LYS A 97 -16.57 5.92 8.61
C LYS A 97 -16.55 5.48 7.15
N ALA A 98 -15.74 4.49 6.77
CA ALA A 98 -15.58 4.05 5.38
C ALA A 98 -16.82 3.35 4.83
N ASP A 99 -17.07 3.56 3.55
CA ASP A 99 -18.10 2.87 2.77
C ASP A 99 -17.57 1.53 2.24
N SER A 100 -16.26 1.45 1.99
CA SER A 100 -15.59 0.20 1.65
C SER A 100 -14.13 0.15 2.10
N PHE A 101 -13.63 -1.08 2.31
CA PHE A 101 -12.29 -1.37 2.76
C PHE A 101 -11.73 -2.58 1.99
N ASN A 102 -10.47 -2.54 1.55
CA ASN A 102 -9.81 -3.72 1.00
C ASN A 102 -8.46 -4.03 1.67
N MET A 103 -8.12 -5.33 1.68
CA MET A 103 -6.76 -5.81 1.93
C MET A 103 -6.41 -6.98 1.02
N ASN A 104 -5.13 -7.14 0.66
CA ASN A 104 -4.69 -8.25 -0.18
C ASN A 104 -4.01 -9.33 0.65
N ALA A 105 -4.74 -10.41 0.92
CA ALA A 105 -4.19 -11.57 1.62
C ALA A 105 -3.00 -12.22 0.88
N HIS A 106 -2.87 -11.96 -0.42
CA HIS A 106 -1.73 -12.40 -1.23
C HIS A 106 -0.49 -11.53 -1.18
N LYS A 107 -0.55 -10.37 -0.51
CA LYS A 107 0.65 -9.55 -0.27
C LYS A 107 1.35 -10.01 0.99
N TRP A 108 0.65 -10.04 2.12
CA TRP A 108 1.29 -10.23 3.42
C TRP A 108 0.46 -11.09 4.38
N PHE A 109 -0.23 -12.11 3.86
CA PHE A 109 -1.11 -12.99 4.64
C PHE A 109 -1.06 -14.46 4.20
N LEU A 110 0.12 -14.92 3.74
CA LEU A 110 0.43 -16.32 3.40
C LEU A 110 -0.54 -16.99 2.41
N THR A 111 -1.30 -16.21 1.63
CA THR A 111 -2.28 -16.74 0.69
C THR A 111 -1.81 -16.53 -0.74
N ASN A 112 -1.47 -17.58 -1.48
CA ASN A 112 -0.94 -17.43 -2.85
C ASN A 112 -1.84 -16.56 -3.76
N PHE A 113 -1.24 -15.91 -4.77
CA PHE A 113 -1.97 -15.10 -5.75
C PHE A 113 -3.11 -15.89 -6.44
N ASP A 114 -4.26 -15.29 -6.73
CA ASP A 114 -4.79 -13.98 -6.31
C ASP A 114 -5.72 -14.11 -5.08
N CYS A 115 -5.65 -13.17 -4.12
CA CYS A 115 -6.60 -13.12 -3.02
C CYS A 115 -6.71 -11.69 -2.47
N SER A 116 -7.66 -10.92 -2.98
CA SER A 116 -8.00 -9.59 -2.49
C SER A 116 -9.37 -9.68 -1.82
N LEU A 117 -9.46 -9.09 -0.63
CA LEU A 117 -10.64 -9.12 0.20
C LEU A 117 -11.22 -7.71 0.23
N LEU A 118 -12.51 -7.60 -0.06
CA LEU A 118 -13.26 -6.36 -0.08
C LEU A 118 -14.42 -6.48 0.90
N TRP A 119 -14.56 -5.47 1.75
CA TRP A 119 -15.72 -5.25 2.59
C TRP A 119 -16.41 -3.98 2.13
N VAL A 120 -17.73 -4.01 2.10
CA VAL A 120 -18.58 -2.85 1.83
C VAL A 120 -19.58 -2.72 2.97
N LYS A 121 -19.84 -1.48 3.39
CA LYS A 121 -20.78 -1.19 4.48
C LYS A 121 -22.22 -1.50 4.06
N ASP A 122 -22.57 -1.14 2.83
CA ASP A 122 -23.83 -1.54 2.20
C ASP A 122 -23.56 -2.26 0.87
N ARG A 123 -23.99 -3.51 0.79
CA ARG A 123 -23.86 -4.35 -0.40
C ARG A 123 -24.81 -3.96 -1.53
N SER A 124 -25.89 -3.23 -1.23
CA SER A 124 -26.89 -2.82 -2.22
C SER A 124 -26.24 -2.08 -3.39
N TYR A 125 -25.28 -1.19 -3.08
CA TYR A 125 -24.50 -0.45 -4.08
C TYR A 125 -23.75 -1.35 -5.06
N LEU A 126 -23.18 -2.46 -4.61
CA LEU A 126 -22.52 -3.42 -5.50
C LEU A 126 -23.54 -4.15 -6.38
N VAL A 127 -24.62 -4.63 -5.77
CA VAL A 127 -25.68 -5.37 -6.47
C VAL A 127 -26.33 -4.49 -7.53
N GLU A 128 -26.74 -3.27 -7.18
CA GLU A 128 -27.34 -2.33 -8.13
C GLU A 128 -26.41 -1.98 -9.30
N ALA A 129 -25.11 -1.82 -9.03
CA ALA A 129 -24.13 -1.46 -10.05
C ALA A 129 -23.71 -2.64 -10.94
N LEU A 130 -23.70 -3.86 -10.42
CA LEU A 130 -23.05 -5.02 -11.06
C LEU A 130 -24.01 -6.15 -11.43
N SER A 131 -25.26 -6.12 -10.96
CA SER A 131 -26.18 -7.23 -11.16
C SER A 131 -26.58 -7.42 -12.61
N THR A 132 -26.68 -8.70 -12.97
CA THR A 132 -27.30 -9.16 -14.22
C THR A 132 -28.24 -10.32 -13.93
N TYR A 133 -29.37 -10.36 -14.63
CA TYR A 133 -30.44 -11.34 -14.40
C TYR A 133 -30.78 -12.15 -15.66
N PRO A 134 -29.81 -12.89 -16.24
CA PRO A 134 -30.11 -13.75 -17.38
C PRO A 134 -30.99 -14.93 -16.95
N GLU A 135 -31.91 -15.35 -17.83
CA GLU A 135 -32.90 -16.40 -17.55
C GLU A 135 -32.27 -17.72 -17.06
N PHE A 136 -31.15 -18.11 -17.66
CA PHE A 136 -30.49 -19.39 -17.38
C PHE A 136 -29.84 -19.49 -15.98
N LEU A 137 -29.76 -18.39 -15.22
CA LEU A 137 -29.26 -18.38 -13.84
C LEU A 137 -30.38 -18.33 -12.80
N LYS A 138 -31.64 -18.17 -13.21
CA LYS A 138 -32.77 -18.07 -12.28
C LYS A 138 -32.94 -19.37 -11.50
N ASN A 139 -33.04 -19.23 -10.18
CA ASN A 139 -33.30 -20.32 -9.28
C ASN A 139 -34.10 -19.81 -8.06
N LYS A 140 -34.76 -20.72 -7.35
CA LYS A 140 -35.64 -20.38 -6.22
C LYS A 140 -34.89 -19.73 -5.05
N ALA A 141 -33.64 -20.10 -4.82
CA ALA A 141 -32.86 -19.58 -3.70
C ALA A 141 -32.53 -18.09 -3.89
N SER A 142 -32.07 -17.72 -5.08
CA SER A 142 -31.84 -16.32 -5.46
C SER A 142 -33.12 -15.49 -5.41
N GLN A 143 -34.24 -16.01 -5.94
CA GLN A 143 -35.53 -15.31 -5.93
C GLN A 143 -36.09 -15.12 -4.52
N ALA A 144 -35.83 -16.06 -3.61
CA ALA A 144 -36.21 -15.97 -2.21
C ALA A 144 -35.23 -15.11 -1.38
N ASN A 145 -34.18 -14.54 -1.98
CA ASN A 145 -33.10 -13.82 -1.30
C ASN A 145 -32.47 -14.62 -0.12
N SER A 146 -32.45 -15.96 -0.21
CA SER A 146 -31.94 -16.83 0.86
C SER A 146 -30.43 -17.10 0.77
N VAL A 147 -29.79 -16.69 -0.33
CA VAL A 147 -28.36 -16.87 -0.60
C VAL A 147 -27.75 -15.59 -1.17
N VAL A 148 -26.42 -15.52 -1.15
CA VAL A 148 -25.67 -14.44 -1.81
C VAL A 148 -25.11 -14.94 -3.13
N ASP A 149 -25.56 -14.34 -4.22
CA ASP A 149 -25.01 -14.57 -5.55
C ASP A 149 -23.78 -13.69 -5.75
N PHE A 150 -22.60 -14.22 -5.44
CA PHE A 150 -21.35 -13.45 -5.54
C PHE A 150 -21.02 -12.92 -6.94
N LYS A 151 -21.68 -13.40 -8.00
CA LYS A 151 -21.58 -12.79 -9.35
C LYS A 151 -21.97 -11.31 -9.35
N ASP A 152 -22.88 -10.92 -8.45
CA ASP A 152 -23.41 -9.56 -8.35
C ASP A 152 -22.49 -8.63 -7.52
N TRP A 153 -21.34 -9.14 -7.09
CA TRP A 153 -20.37 -8.43 -6.24
C TRP A 153 -18.99 -8.32 -6.91
N GLN A 154 -18.88 -8.71 -8.17
CA GLN A 154 -17.64 -8.70 -8.94
C GLN A 154 -17.93 -8.48 -10.44
N ILE A 155 -16.90 -8.14 -11.21
CA ILE A 155 -17.04 -7.90 -12.65
C ILE A 155 -17.35 -9.19 -13.44
N PRO A 156 -16.61 -10.31 -13.27
CA PRO A 156 -16.85 -11.51 -14.07
C PRO A 156 -18.01 -12.35 -13.51
N LEU A 157 -18.78 -13.00 -14.39
CA LEU A 157 -19.81 -13.95 -13.96
C LEU A 157 -19.23 -15.16 -13.22
N GLY A 158 -18.20 -15.80 -13.80
CA GLY A 158 -17.55 -16.97 -13.23
C GLY A 158 -16.56 -16.61 -12.12
N ARG A 159 -16.40 -17.50 -11.13
CA ARG A 159 -15.43 -17.32 -10.04
C ARG A 159 -14.77 -18.62 -9.60
N ARG A 160 -13.49 -18.51 -9.22
CA ARG A 160 -12.73 -19.60 -8.56
C ARG A 160 -13.19 -19.76 -7.11
N PHE A 161 -12.94 -20.93 -6.51
CA PHE A 161 -13.15 -21.17 -5.08
C PHE A 161 -12.04 -20.51 -4.23
N ARG A 162 -11.92 -19.18 -4.29
CA ARG A 162 -10.83 -18.42 -3.64
C ARG A 162 -10.85 -18.50 -2.11
N SER A 163 -12.01 -18.69 -1.51
CA SER A 163 -12.14 -18.77 -0.05
C SER A 163 -11.52 -20.02 0.56
N LEU A 164 -11.37 -21.12 -0.20
CA LEU A 164 -10.79 -22.35 0.32
C LEU A 164 -9.34 -22.16 0.80
N LYS A 165 -8.49 -21.51 -0.02
CA LYS A 165 -7.09 -21.27 0.35
C LYS A 165 -6.95 -20.32 1.56
N LEU A 166 -7.78 -19.28 1.62
CA LEU A 166 -7.78 -18.35 2.76
C LEU A 166 -8.24 -19.07 4.04
N TRP A 167 -9.29 -19.89 3.94
CA TRP A 167 -9.79 -20.68 5.05
C TRP A 167 -8.73 -21.66 5.57
N MET A 168 -8.01 -22.34 4.67
CA MET A 168 -6.90 -23.22 5.06
C MET A 168 -5.80 -22.46 5.80
N VAL A 169 -5.37 -21.29 5.32
CA VAL A 169 -4.38 -20.44 6.02
C VAL A 169 -4.87 -20.10 7.43
N LEU A 170 -6.10 -19.61 7.57
CA LEU A 170 -6.67 -19.26 8.88
C LEU A 170 -6.76 -20.47 9.83
N ARG A 171 -7.14 -21.64 9.31
CA ARG A 171 -7.32 -22.87 10.12
C ARG A 171 -6.01 -23.55 10.49
N LEU A 172 -5.01 -23.53 9.61
CA LEU A 172 -3.73 -24.20 9.82
C LEU A 172 -2.81 -23.39 10.72
N TYR A 173 -2.71 -22.08 10.50
CA TYR A 173 -1.81 -21.24 11.28
C TYR A 173 -2.47 -20.71 12.55
N GLY A 174 -3.75 -20.31 12.49
CA GLY A 174 -4.40 -19.62 13.60
C GLY A 174 -3.90 -18.17 13.76
N VAL A 175 -4.64 -17.39 14.55
CA VAL A 175 -4.40 -15.93 14.69
C VAL A 175 -3.03 -15.64 15.29
N GLU A 176 -2.62 -16.35 16.35
CA GLU A 176 -1.36 -16.09 17.06
C GLU A 176 -0.14 -16.27 16.15
N ASN A 177 -0.08 -17.35 15.37
CA ASN A 177 1.04 -17.59 14.45
C ASN A 177 1.04 -16.60 13.28
N LEU A 178 -0.13 -16.19 12.79
CA LEU A 178 -0.22 -15.15 11.76
C LEU A 178 0.27 -13.79 12.30
N GLN A 179 -0.07 -13.44 13.54
CA GLN A 179 0.45 -12.23 14.17
C GLN A 179 1.97 -12.31 14.38
N SER A 180 2.49 -13.44 14.86
CA SER A 180 3.93 -13.68 15.00
C SER A 180 4.67 -13.58 13.66
N TYR A 181 4.09 -14.09 12.57
CA TYR A 181 4.65 -13.97 11.23
C TYR A 181 4.77 -12.51 10.77
N ILE A 182 3.74 -11.69 10.99
CA ILE A 182 3.78 -10.25 10.70
C ILE A 182 4.86 -9.57 11.56
N ARG A 183 4.86 -9.82 12.87
CA ARG A 183 5.82 -9.21 13.81
C ARG A 183 7.26 -9.52 13.43
N ASN A 184 7.55 -10.77 13.08
CA ASN A 184 8.88 -11.17 12.63
C ASN A 184 9.36 -10.35 11.44
N HIS A 185 8.53 -10.19 10.40
CA HIS A 185 8.90 -9.37 9.25
C HIS A 185 9.16 -7.91 9.62
N ILE A 186 8.32 -7.34 10.48
CA ILE A 186 8.52 -5.96 10.96
C ILE A 186 9.82 -5.82 11.76
N GLN A 187 10.15 -6.80 12.62
CA GLN A 187 11.40 -6.84 13.37
C GLN A 187 12.62 -6.95 12.44
N LEU A 188 12.55 -7.77 11.39
CA LEU A 188 13.60 -7.88 10.39
C LEU A 188 13.81 -6.56 9.61
N ALA A 189 12.72 -5.84 9.30
CA ALA A 189 12.81 -4.52 8.68
C ALA A 189 13.38 -3.46 9.65
N GLU A 190 13.03 -3.53 10.93
CA GLU A 190 13.62 -2.69 11.98
C GLU A 190 15.13 -2.95 12.12
N HIS A 191 15.55 -4.21 12.11
CA HIS A 191 16.97 -4.58 12.10
C HIS A 191 17.71 -3.98 10.90
N PHE A 192 17.15 -4.11 9.69
CA PHE A 192 17.72 -3.48 8.49
C PHE A 192 17.79 -1.95 8.61
N GLU A 193 16.76 -1.31 9.15
CA GLU A 193 16.75 0.14 9.40
C GLU A 193 17.89 0.56 10.33
N GLN A 194 18.13 -0.17 11.42
CA GLN A 194 19.25 0.12 12.33
C GLN A 194 20.61 -0.06 11.65
N LEU A 195 20.76 -1.10 10.81
CA LEU A 195 21.97 -1.30 10.02
C LEU A 195 22.23 -0.11 9.08
N VAL A 196 21.19 0.39 8.40
CA VAL A 196 21.29 1.58 7.52
C VAL A 196 21.69 2.82 8.32
N LEU A 197 21.05 3.07 9.46
CA LEU A 197 21.34 4.22 10.32
C LEU A 197 22.76 4.18 10.93
N SER A 198 23.35 2.99 11.07
CA SER A 198 24.71 2.82 11.58
C SER A 198 25.80 3.22 10.57
N ASP A 199 25.47 3.34 9.28
CA ASP A 199 26.39 3.70 8.21
C ASP A 199 26.12 5.13 7.73
N SER A 200 26.97 6.06 8.13
CA SER A 200 26.85 7.50 7.84
C SER A 200 26.80 7.86 6.33
N ARG A 201 27.11 6.92 5.44
CA ARG A 201 26.99 7.11 3.99
C ARG A 201 25.54 7.03 3.52
N PHE A 202 24.65 6.44 4.31
CA PHE A 202 23.25 6.25 3.96
C PHE A 202 22.33 7.13 4.80
N GLU A 203 21.13 7.35 4.28
CA GLU A 203 20.02 7.98 5.01
C GLU A 203 18.74 7.15 4.86
N VAL A 204 17.94 7.09 5.93
CA VAL A 204 16.56 6.58 5.89
C VAL A 204 15.63 7.73 5.50
N MET A 205 14.86 7.54 4.43
CA MET A 205 14.12 8.61 3.76
C MET A 205 12.76 8.92 4.38
N THR A 206 12.15 7.92 5.02
CA THR A 206 10.84 8.05 5.68
C THR A 206 10.83 7.13 6.90
N PRO A 207 10.11 7.48 7.98
CA PRO A 207 9.95 6.58 9.12
C PRO A 207 9.43 5.22 8.69
N ARG A 208 10.04 4.14 9.18
CA ARG A 208 9.55 2.78 8.95
C ARG A 208 8.32 2.52 9.82
N ILE A 209 7.15 2.37 9.19
CA ILE A 209 5.90 2.04 9.88
C ILE A 209 5.70 0.51 9.96
N PHE A 210 5.93 -0.17 8.83
CA PHE A 210 5.72 -1.62 8.69
C PHE A 210 7.02 -2.32 8.31
N SER A 211 6.99 -3.19 7.29
CA SER A 211 8.11 -4.03 6.86
C SER A 211 8.74 -3.56 5.54
N LEU A 212 8.79 -2.25 5.36
CA LEU A 212 9.42 -1.58 4.22
C LEU A 212 10.32 -0.47 4.74
N VAL A 213 11.60 -0.52 4.39
CA VAL A 213 12.58 0.54 4.65
C VAL A 213 12.86 1.26 3.34
N CYS A 214 12.68 2.59 3.35
CA CYS A 214 13.03 3.47 2.25
C CYS A 214 14.35 4.16 2.61
N PHE A 215 15.39 3.92 1.84
CA PHE A 215 16.74 4.40 2.14
C PHE A 215 17.47 4.79 0.87
N ARG A 216 18.59 5.51 1.02
CA ARG A 216 19.46 5.84 -0.10
C ARG A 216 20.89 6.12 0.35
N LEU A 217 21.82 5.98 -0.58
CA LEU A 217 23.19 6.45 -0.43
C LEU A 217 23.23 7.98 -0.62
N LEU A 218 23.90 8.68 0.28
CA LEU A 218 24.12 10.11 0.21
C LEU A 218 25.06 10.45 -0.95
N PRO A 219 24.70 11.39 -1.83
CA PRO A 219 25.59 11.83 -2.89
C PRO A 219 26.81 12.58 -2.35
N PRO A 220 27.97 12.51 -3.03
CA PRO A 220 29.07 13.44 -2.83
C PRO A 220 28.62 14.89 -3.03
N THR A 221 29.32 15.86 -2.41
CA THR A 221 29.01 17.29 -2.56
C THR A 221 29.18 17.82 -3.98
N SER A 222 29.99 17.16 -4.79
CA SER A 222 30.22 17.48 -6.21
C SER A 222 29.15 16.90 -7.14
N ASP A 223 28.22 16.10 -6.64
CA ASP A 223 27.19 15.47 -7.45
C ASP A 223 26.12 16.49 -7.88
N HIS A 224 25.79 16.47 -9.18
CA HIS A 224 24.87 17.43 -9.78
C HIS A 224 23.46 16.86 -10.00
N ASP A 225 23.26 15.55 -9.88
CA ASP A 225 21.97 14.89 -10.10
C ASP A 225 21.21 14.57 -8.80
N GLY A 226 21.79 14.98 -7.67
CA GLY A 226 21.23 14.76 -6.34
C GLY A 226 21.32 13.31 -5.89
N GLY A 227 22.26 12.52 -6.42
CA GLY A 227 22.52 11.12 -6.14
C GLY A 227 21.60 10.13 -6.84
N ARG A 228 20.98 10.54 -7.95
CA ARG A 228 20.06 9.69 -8.72
C ARG A 228 20.79 8.55 -9.40
N GLN A 229 21.82 8.85 -10.21
CA GLN A 229 22.60 7.85 -10.91
C GLN A 229 23.32 6.94 -9.92
N LEU A 230 23.92 7.52 -8.88
CA LEU A 230 24.60 6.78 -7.81
C LEU A 230 23.70 5.71 -7.18
N ASN A 231 22.46 6.06 -6.83
CA ASN A 231 21.52 5.11 -6.22
C ASN A 231 20.95 4.12 -7.24
N TYR A 232 20.79 4.54 -8.51
CA TYR A 232 20.44 3.61 -9.59
C TYR A 232 21.53 2.55 -9.77
N ASP A 233 22.80 2.95 -9.83
CA ASP A 233 23.94 2.04 -10.01
C ASP A 233 24.09 1.09 -8.81
N LEU A 234 23.87 1.59 -7.59
CA LEU A 234 23.85 0.73 -6.39
C LEU A 234 22.74 -0.34 -6.49
N MET A 235 21.54 0.05 -6.90
CA MET A 235 20.43 -0.89 -7.10
C MET A 235 20.76 -1.90 -8.20
N ASP A 236 21.26 -1.42 -9.34
CA ASP A 236 21.51 -2.23 -10.53
C ASP A 236 22.62 -3.25 -10.30
N THR A 237 23.72 -2.84 -9.66
CA THR A 237 24.83 -3.73 -9.28
C THR A 237 24.40 -4.76 -8.24
N ALA A 238 23.63 -4.35 -7.21
CA ALA A 238 23.09 -5.26 -6.22
C ALA A 238 22.13 -6.31 -6.84
N ASN A 239 21.23 -5.88 -7.74
CA ASN A 239 20.31 -6.79 -8.45
C ASN A 239 21.06 -7.70 -9.44
N SER A 240 22.06 -7.17 -10.16
CA SER A 240 22.88 -7.93 -11.11
C SER A 240 23.74 -9.01 -10.46
N SER A 241 23.98 -8.91 -9.14
CA SER A 241 24.65 -9.96 -8.38
C SER A 241 23.86 -11.28 -8.34
N GLY A 242 22.54 -11.24 -8.58
CA GLY A 242 21.62 -12.37 -8.45
C GLY A 242 21.37 -12.84 -7.00
N LYS A 243 21.94 -12.16 -5.99
CA LYS A 243 21.83 -12.55 -4.57
C LYS A 243 20.65 -11.90 -3.87
N ILE A 244 20.30 -10.68 -4.26
CA ILE A 244 19.13 -9.95 -3.75
C ILE A 244 18.38 -9.31 -4.92
N PHE A 245 17.12 -8.93 -4.67
CA PHE A 245 16.36 -8.13 -5.61
C PHE A 245 15.63 -7.02 -4.85
N ILE A 246 15.99 -5.78 -5.15
CA ILE A 246 15.36 -4.57 -4.61
C ILE A 246 14.84 -3.68 -5.73
N SER A 247 13.86 -2.87 -5.40
CA SER A 247 13.26 -1.89 -6.33
C SER A 247 13.49 -0.47 -5.82
N HIS A 248 13.12 0.51 -6.63
CA HIS A 248 13.20 1.92 -6.26
C HIS A 248 11.84 2.60 -6.30
N THR A 249 11.81 3.83 -5.79
CA THR A 249 10.75 4.81 -6.01
C THR A 249 11.36 6.21 -6.07
N VAL A 250 10.53 7.21 -6.28
CA VAL A 250 10.93 8.62 -6.21
C VAL A 250 10.10 9.30 -5.12
N LEU A 251 10.77 9.85 -4.11
CA LEU A 251 10.14 10.60 -3.02
C LEU A 251 10.65 12.04 -3.03
N ALA A 252 9.75 13.01 -3.15
CA ALA A 252 10.09 14.44 -3.25
C ALA A 252 11.22 14.73 -4.26
N GLY A 253 11.16 14.09 -5.44
CA GLY A 253 12.16 14.23 -6.51
C GLY A 253 13.45 13.43 -6.33
N LYS A 254 13.68 12.82 -5.16
CA LYS A 254 14.88 12.01 -4.86
C LYS A 254 14.67 10.54 -5.26
N PHE A 255 15.69 9.91 -5.85
CA PHE A 255 15.68 8.46 -6.13
C PHE A 255 15.96 7.68 -4.84
N VAL A 256 15.07 6.75 -4.49
CA VAL A 256 15.05 6.05 -3.20
C VAL A 256 14.96 4.55 -3.41
N LEU A 257 15.79 3.80 -2.69
CA LEU A 257 15.77 2.34 -2.68
C LEU A 257 14.74 1.82 -1.68
N ARG A 258 14.10 0.70 -2.02
CA ARG A 258 13.04 0.07 -1.22
C ARG A 258 13.46 -1.33 -0.82
N PHE A 259 13.70 -1.52 0.48
CA PHE A 259 13.94 -2.83 1.08
C PHE A 259 12.65 -3.35 1.74
N ALA A 260 11.89 -4.15 0.99
CA ALA A 260 10.62 -4.72 1.45
C ALA A 260 10.84 -6.14 2.00
N VAL A 261 10.84 -6.30 3.32
CA VAL A 261 10.94 -7.61 3.96
C VAL A 261 9.55 -8.24 4.02
N GLY A 262 9.41 -9.47 3.55
CA GLY A 262 8.11 -10.12 3.53
C GLY A 262 8.03 -11.48 2.82
N ALA A 263 9.13 -11.95 2.22
CA ALA A 263 9.16 -13.27 1.63
C ALA A 263 9.16 -14.34 2.75
N PRO A 264 8.34 -15.41 2.66
CA PRO A 264 8.15 -16.35 3.78
C PRO A 264 9.40 -17.09 4.28
N LEU A 265 10.46 -17.14 3.47
CA LEU A 265 11.72 -17.83 3.78
C LEU A 265 12.83 -16.86 4.25
N THR A 266 12.53 -15.56 4.35
CA THR A 266 13.51 -14.57 4.81
C THR A 266 13.73 -14.72 6.31
N GLU A 267 15.00 -14.63 6.70
CA GLU A 267 15.50 -14.74 8.08
C GLU A 267 16.53 -13.63 8.29
N GLU A 268 16.95 -13.39 9.53
CA GLU A 268 17.90 -12.35 9.90
C GLU A 268 19.21 -12.42 9.11
N GLN A 269 19.79 -13.63 8.98
CA GLN A 269 21.01 -13.84 8.19
C GLN A 269 20.90 -13.39 6.72
N HIS A 270 19.70 -13.44 6.14
CA HIS A 270 19.46 -12.98 4.78
C HIS A 270 19.45 -11.44 4.71
N VAL A 271 18.93 -10.79 5.76
CA VAL A 271 18.95 -9.33 5.89
C VAL A 271 20.38 -8.82 6.08
N ASP A 272 21.16 -9.48 6.94
CA ASP A 272 22.58 -9.16 7.16
C ASP A 272 23.40 -9.32 5.88
N ALA A 273 23.22 -10.44 5.17
CA ALA A 273 23.91 -10.69 3.92
C ALA A 273 23.53 -9.66 2.84
N ALA A 274 22.25 -9.27 2.77
CA ALA A 274 21.78 -8.23 1.86
C ALA A 274 22.41 -6.87 2.18
N TRP A 275 22.45 -6.49 3.46
CA TRP A 275 23.07 -5.25 3.89
C TRP A 275 24.58 -5.24 3.60
N LYS A 276 25.29 -6.32 3.91
CA LYS A 276 26.72 -6.45 3.62
C LYS A 276 27.02 -6.27 2.14
N LEU A 277 26.21 -6.87 1.27
CA LEU A 277 26.32 -6.70 -0.18
C LEU A 277 26.15 -5.22 -0.58
N LEU A 278 25.11 -4.55 -0.07
CA LEU A 278 24.87 -3.13 -0.35
C LEU A 278 26.02 -2.24 0.13
N GLN A 279 26.60 -2.53 1.30
CA GLN A 279 27.77 -1.81 1.79
C GLN A 279 29.01 -2.01 0.90
N ASP A 280 29.22 -3.24 0.41
CA ASP A 280 30.35 -3.57 -0.46
C ASP A 280 30.23 -2.88 -1.82
N GLU A 281 29.04 -2.92 -2.44
CA GLU A 281 28.79 -2.22 -3.71
C GLU A 281 28.86 -0.69 -3.53
N ALA A 282 28.33 -0.13 -2.44
CA ALA A 282 28.46 1.29 -2.15
C ALA A 282 29.92 1.73 -1.97
N THR A 283 30.76 0.87 -1.37
CA THR A 283 32.20 1.14 -1.22
C THR A 283 32.91 1.18 -2.57
N LYS A 284 32.60 0.25 -3.48
CA LYS A 284 33.16 0.26 -4.85
C LYS A 284 32.76 1.51 -5.61
N LEU A 285 31.49 1.89 -5.54
CA LEU A 285 30.98 3.09 -6.21
C LEU A 285 31.60 4.38 -5.64
N SER A 286 31.85 4.41 -4.33
CA SER A 286 32.47 5.58 -3.67
C SER A 286 33.99 5.66 -3.86
N GLY A 287 34.67 4.54 -4.14
CA GLY A 287 36.12 4.46 -4.34
C GLY A 287 36.59 4.55 -5.80
N SER A 288 35.66 4.77 -6.75
CA SER A 288 35.94 4.85 -8.19
C SER A 288 36.09 6.30 -8.70
N ALA A 289 36.34 7.26 -7.80
CA ALA A 289 36.54 8.68 -8.12
C ALA A 289 38.03 9.04 -8.20
#